data_AF-A0A7J8B7X0-F1
#
_entry.id   AF-A0A7J8B7X0-F1
#
_cell.length_a   1.000
_cell.length_b   1.000
_cell.length_c   1.000
_cell.angle_alpha   90.00
_cell.angle_beta   90.00
_cell.angle_gamma   90.00
#
_symmetry.space_group_name_H-M   'P 1'
#
loop_
_entity.id
_entity.type
_entity.pdbx_description
1 polymer ?
#
loop_
_entity_poly.entity_id
_entity_poly.type
_entity_poly.pdbx_seq_one_letter_code
_entity_poly.pdbx_strand_id
1 'polypeptide(L)'
;MPACEDRPLVPLQCEALASPGRPAPRVEADSCAGRVDVRHLQWLMGKLRFRWRSLMASQQEQCALLGKIHSYTHGCHSDRSLGHLSITETELLRDPEYGRQLLQRLERENARLEAALEWRRREPVFWQWMDTVLGACPPEASQPAFVPGAQEHRADELALLAWELRALQEELRAAAEARRAAWAARVRGQGPDWDAAQRATQEAVAQELAALRQAWERGGGLAQPHGPHGPHRLVRSEAGLLAGPGLRAAEVIGALRSQEACLEVTLCQLQGRCRQELARLAGAAPGLIWIPPPGR
;
A
#
# COMPACT_ATOMS: atom_id res chain seq x y z
N MET A 1 19.65 -46.86 -13.76
CA MET A 1 21.13 -47.01 -13.70
C MET A 1 21.61 -47.24 -15.13
N PRO A 2 22.06 -46.18 -15.80
CA PRO A 2 23.49 -45.96 -16.06
C PRO A 2 23.91 -44.53 -15.66
N ALA A 3 24.97 -44.38 -14.87
CA ALA A 3 26.36 -44.17 -15.28
C ALA A 3 26.62 -42.73 -15.76
N CYS A 4 27.01 -41.89 -14.80
CA CYS A 4 27.67 -40.61 -15.04
C CYS A 4 29.02 -40.87 -15.73
N GLU A 5 29.21 -40.30 -16.92
CA GLU A 5 30.54 -40.10 -17.48
C GLU A 5 31.01 -38.68 -17.13
N ASP A 6 32.06 -38.62 -16.32
CA ASP A 6 32.82 -37.43 -16.00
C ASP A 6 33.47 -36.86 -17.26
N ARG A 7 33.19 -35.58 -17.56
CA ARG A 7 34.02 -34.76 -18.44
C ARG A 7 34.64 -33.63 -17.62
N PRO A 8 35.97 -33.44 -17.66
CA PRO A 8 36.65 -32.51 -16.79
C PRO A 8 36.34 -31.06 -17.18
N LEU A 9 35.90 -30.27 -16.20
CA LEU A 9 35.85 -28.81 -16.30
C LEU A 9 37.29 -28.29 -16.36
N VAL A 10 37.69 -27.81 -17.54
CA VAL A 10 38.89 -27.00 -17.71
C VAL A 10 38.73 -25.74 -16.85
N PRO A 11 39.64 -25.44 -15.91
CA PRO A 11 39.55 -24.20 -15.15
C PRO A 11 39.92 -23.04 -16.08
N LEU A 12 38.97 -22.13 -16.33
CA LEU A 12 39.27 -20.83 -16.89
C LEU A 12 40.09 -20.05 -15.85
N GLN A 13 41.42 -20.07 -16.01
CA GLN A 13 42.31 -19.20 -15.25
C GLN A 13 42.11 -17.78 -15.77
N CYS A 14 41.29 -17.01 -15.06
CA CYS A 14 41.24 -15.56 -15.22
C CYS A 14 42.54 -14.99 -14.64
N GLU A 15 43.47 -14.63 -15.53
CA GLU A 15 44.63 -13.82 -15.20
C GLU A 15 44.17 -12.53 -14.51
N ALA A 16 44.53 -12.41 -13.23
CA ALA A 16 44.31 -11.20 -12.45
C ALA A 16 45.20 -10.10 -13.02
N LEU A 17 44.58 -9.07 -13.61
CA LEU A 17 45.24 -7.81 -13.94
C LEU A 17 45.77 -7.18 -12.64
N ALA A 18 47.04 -7.43 -12.36
CA ALA A 18 47.80 -6.72 -11.36
C ALA A 18 47.86 -5.23 -11.72
N SER A 19 47.18 -4.39 -10.94
CA SER A 19 47.42 -2.95 -10.92
C SER A 19 48.41 -2.61 -9.80
N PRO A 20 49.40 -1.73 -10.02
CA PRO A 20 50.43 -1.43 -9.03
C PRO A 20 49.85 -0.70 -7.81
N GLY A 21 50.37 -1.05 -6.63
CA GLY A 21 49.95 -0.52 -5.33
C GLY A 21 50.01 1.00 -5.24
N ARG A 22 48.96 1.58 -4.64
CA ARG A 22 48.87 3.01 -4.32
C ARG A 22 49.58 3.27 -2.98
N PRO A 23 50.54 4.21 -2.88
CA PRO A 23 51.20 4.50 -1.61
C PRO A 23 50.24 5.22 -0.64
N ALA A 24 50.41 4.93 0.65
CA ALA A 24 49.60 5.48 1.74
C ALA A 24 49.64 7.01 1.80
N PRO A 25 48.53 7.69 2.10
CA PRO A 25 48.51 9.15 2.18
C PRO A 25 49.19 9.58 3.48
N ARG A 26 50.27 10.37 3.35
CA ARG A 26 50.89 11.08 4.45
C ARG A 26 49.92 12.14 4.97
N VAL A 27 49.81 12.21 6.30
CA VAL A 27 49.07 13.21 7.04
C VAL A 27 49.80 14.54 6.91
N GLU A 28 49.25 15.47 6.14
CA GLU A 28 49.52 16.90 6.29
C GLU A 28 48.25 17.54 6.84
N ALA A 29 48.39 18.09 8.04
CA ALA A 29 47.38 18.90 8.69
C ALA A 29 47.37 20.26 8.01
N ASP A 30 46.36 20.52 7.18
CA ASP A 30 46.04 21.87 6.72
C ASP A 30 44.64 22.26 7.19
N SER A 31 44.66 23.29 8.03
CA SER A 31 43.57 24.16 8.44
C SER A 31 42.64 24.55 7.30
N CYS A 32 41.44 23.97 7.25
CA CYS A 32 40.24 24.53 6.59
C CYS A 32 38.96 23.79 7.05
N ALA A 33 38.70 23.77 8.36
CA ALA A 33 37.39 23.38 8.88
C ALA A 33 36.39 24.51 8.60
N GLY A 34 35.59 24.38 7.53
CA GLY A 34 34.48 25.31 7.28
C GLY A 34 34.22 25.71 5.82
N ARG A 35 34.93 25.18 4.82
CA ARG A 35 34.56 25.38 3.41
C ARG A 35 33.78 24.17 2.92
N VAL A 36 32.45 24.29 2.88
CA VAL A 36 31.62 23.31 2.17
C VAL A 36 32.09 23.28 0.72
N ASP A 37 32.62 22.14 0.27
CA ASP A 37 33.11 22.00 -1.10
C ASP A 37 31.92 22.13 -2.07
N VAL A 38 31.93 23.23 -2.83
CA VAL A 38 30.90 23.57 -3.81
C VAL A 38 30.71 22.43 -4.82
N ARG A 39 31.78 21.68 -5.14
CA ARG A 39 31.71 20.53 -6.06
C ARG A 39 30.94 19.36 -5.45
N HIS A 40 31.10 19.14 -4.14
CA HIS A 40 30.36 18.11 -3.42
C HIS A 40 28.86 18.44 -3.36
N LEU A 41 28.50 19.70 -3.09
CA LEU A 41 27.10 20.14 -3.13
C LEU A 41 26.49 20.00 -4.54
N GLN A 42 27.23 20.36 -5.59
CA GLN A 42 26.80 20.19 -6.97
C GLN A 42 26.57 18.71 -7.32
N TRP A 43 27.43 17.80 -6.85
CA TRP A 43 27.25 16.37 -7.02
C TRP A 43 26.02 15.83 -6.29
N LEU A 44 25.82 16.22 -5.03
CA LEU A 44 24.62 15.83 -4.25
C LEU A 44 23.34 16.35 -4.91
N MET A 45 23.34 17.59 -5.40
CA MET A 45 22.22 18.15 -6.14
C MET A 45 21.95 17.38 -7.44
N GLY A 46 22.99 16.98 -8.17
CA GLY A 46 22.86 16.11 -9.35
C GLY A 46 22.24 14.75 -9.01
N LYS A 47 22.69 14.14 -7.91
CA LYS A 47 22.16 12.87 -7.41
C LYS A 47 20.69 12.99 -7.00
N LEU A 48 20.31 14.06 -6.31
CA LEU A 48 18.92 14.34 -5.93
C LEU A 48 18.05 14.51 -7.18
N ARG A 49 18.49 15.30 -8.17
CA ARG A 49 17.77 15.50 -9.44
C ARG A 49 17.61 14.21 -10.23
N PHE A 50 18.59 13.32 -10.18
CA PHE A 50 18.49 12.01 -10.82
C PHE A 50 17.48 11.10 -10.10
N ARG A 51 17.54 11.03 -8.76
CA ARG A 51 16.58 10.27 -7.95
C ARG A 51 15.15 10.78 -8.11
N TRP A 52 14.96 12.11 -8.14
CA TRP A 52 13.67 12.75 -8.40
C TRP A 52 13.11 12.35 -9.77
N ARG A 53 13.91 12.45 -10.83
CA ARG A 53 13.49 12.02 -12.18
C ARG A 53 13.13 10.54 -12.24
N SER A 54 13.88 9.69 -11.53
CA SER A 54 13.61 8.26 -11.45
C SER A 54 12.28 7.96 -10.72
N LEU A 55 12.01 8.69 -9.64
CA LEU A 55 10.75 8.59 -8.90
C LEU A 55 9.56 9.01 -9.76
N MET A 56 9.67 10.16 -10.45
CA MET A 56 8.62 10.64 -11.35
C MET A 56 8.36 9.66 -12.50
N ALA A 57 9.39 9.07 -13.08
CA ALA A 57 9.25 8.03 -14.12
C ALA A 57 8.50 6.79 -13.58
N SER A 58 8.87 6.31 -12.39
CA SER A 58 8.19 5.19 -11.73
C SER A 58 6.72 5.52 -11.39
N GLN A 59 6.44 6.72 -10.91
CA GLN A 59 5.06 7.15 -10.63
C GLN A 59 4.25 7.22 -11.92
N GLN A 60 4.85 7.66 -13.03
CA GLN A 60 4.17 7.71 -14.32
C GLN A 60 3.91 6.32 -14.91
N GLU A 61 4.84 5.38 -14.75
CA GLU A 61 4.60 3.97 -15.09
C GLU A 61 3.48 3.37 -14.24
N GLN A 62 3.45 3.66 -12.93
CA GLN A 62 2.38 3.22 -12.04
C GLN A 62 1.02 3.77 -12.50
N CYS A 63 0.93 5.07 -12.81
CA CYS A 63 -0.30 5.66 -13.34
C CYS A 63 -0.71 5.05 -14.68
N ALA A 64 0.24 4.74 -15.57
CA ALA A 64 -0.04 4.09 -16.86
C ALA A 64 -0.56 2.65 -16.69
N LEU A 65 0.05 1.87 -15.80
CA LEU A 65 -0.41 0.53 -15.45
C LEU A 65 -1.79 0.57 -14.81
N LEU A 66 -2.02 1.53 -13.90
CA LEU A 66 -3.31 1.75 -13.26
C LEU A 66 -4.38 2.08 -14.32
N GLY A 67 -4.08 2.97 -15.26
CA GLY A 67 -4.99 3.29 -16.37
C GLY A 67 -5.31 2.08 -17.26
N LYS A 68 -4.32 1.21 -17.51
CA LYS A 68 -4.54 -0.06 -18.21
C LYS A 68 -5.47 -0.99 -17.43
N ILE A 69 -5.24 -1.16 -16.13
CA ILE A 69 -6.11 -1.97 -15.27
C ILE A 69 -7.54 -1.44 -15.35
N HIS A 70 -7.74 -0.13 -15.14
CA HIS A 70 -9.06 0.49 -15.24
C HIS A 70 -9.72 0.25 -16.59
N SER A 71 -8.96 0.33 -17.70
CA SER A 71 -9.48 0.04 -19.04
C SER A 71 -9.90 -1.41 -19.24
N TYR A 72 -9.14 -2.36 -18.69
CA TYR A 72 -9.43 -3.80 -18.79
C TYR A 72 -10.56 -4.25 -17.88
N THR A 73 -10.75 -3.57 -16.74
CA THR A 73 -11.79 -3.89 -15.76
C THR A 73 -13.06 -3.06 -15.96
N HIS A 74 -13.11 -2.24 -17.01
CA HIS A 74 -14.21 -1.31 -17.22
C HIS A 74 -15.54 -2.04 -17.44
N GLY A 75 -16.53 -1.77 -16.58
CA GLY A 75 -17.87 -2.36 -16.68
C GLY A 75 -18.04 -3.77 -16.12
N CYS A 76 -17.05 -4.29 -15.40
CA CYS A 76 -17.13 -5.63 -14.79
C CYS A 76 -17.71 -5.65 -13.36
N HIS A 77 -18.10 -4.49 -12.80
CA HIS A 77 -18.72 -4.40 -11.47
C HIS A 77 -20.26 -4.48 -11.54
N SER A 78 -20.89 -5.03 -10.51
CA SER A 78 -22.36 -5.11 -10.38
C SER A 78 -23.05 -3.75 -10.20
N ASP A 79 -22.27 -2.72 -9.90
CA ASP A 79 -22.72 -1.34 -9.65
C ASP A 79 -22.28 -0.46 -10.82
N ARG A 80 -23.24 0.15 -11.52
CA ARG A 80 -22.98 0.97 -12.71
C ARG A 80 -22.22 2.26 -12.38
N SER A 81 -22.17 2.68 -11.12
CA SER A 81 -21.41 3.85 -10.68
C SER A 81 -19.91 3.57 -10.55
N LEU A 82 -19.55 2.33 -10.23
CA LEU A 82 -18.18 1.86 -10.10
C LEU A 82 -17.78 1.21 -11.42
N GLY A 83 -17.36 2.01 -12.38
CA GLY A 83 -16.96 1.56 -13.71
C GLY A 83 -15.71 0.67 -13.74
N HIS A 84 -15.31 -0.01 -12.65
CA HIS A 84 -14.16 -0.91 -12.55
C HIS A 84 -14.36 -1.93 -11.43
N LEU A 85 -13.69 -3.09 -11.52
CA LEU A 85 -13.68 -4.10 -10.46
C LEU A 85 -13.08 -3.54 -9.16
N SER A 86 -13.71 -3.87 -8.03
CA SER A 86 -13.14 -3.64 -6.71
C SER A 86 -11.89 -4.49 -6.49
N ILE A 87 -11.03 -4.06 -5.58
CA ILE A 87 -9.80 -4.79 -5.22
C ILE A 87 -10.14 -6.23 -4.83
N THR A 88 -11.17 -6.43 -4.03
CA THR A 88 -11.66 -7.74 -3.61
C THR A 88 -12.08 -8.60 -4.80
N GLU A 89 -12.79 -8.04 -5.79
CA GLU A 89 -13.17 -8.79 -7.00
C GLU A 89 -11.96 -9.13 -7.87
N THR A 90 -10.98 -8.23 -7.97
CA THR A 90 -9.72 -8.54 -8.68
C THR A 90 -8.93 -9.64 -7.99
N GLU A 91 -8.94 -9.68 -6.66
CA GLU A 91 -8.31 -10.74 -5.86
C GLU A 91 -9.04 -12.09 -6.04
N LEU A 92 -10.38 -12.07 -6.10
CA LEU A 92 -11.19 -13.26 -6.40
C LEU A 92 -10.92 -13.83 -7.80
N LEU A 93 -10.66 -12.98 -8.79
CA LEU A 93 -10.29 -13.43 -10.14
C LEU A 93 -8.84 -13.91 -10.23
N ARG A 94 -7.95 -13.33 -9.43
CA ARG A 94 -6.53 -13.67 -9.42
C ARG A 94 -6.26 -15.01 -8.74
N ASP A 95 -7.01 -15.33 -7.69
CA ASP A 95 -6.86 -16.56 -6.92
C ASP A 95 -8.19 -17.33 -6.76
N PRO A 96 -8.39 -18.43 -7.52
CA PRO A 96 -9.60 -19.22 -7.42
C PRO A 96 -9.71 -19.98 -6.08
N GLU A 97 -8.62 -20.21 -5.35
CA GLU A 97 -8.67 -20.85 -4.04
C GLU A 97 -9.19 -19.89 -2.98
N TYR A 98 -8.76 -18.63 -3.02
CA TYR A 98 -9.30 -17.57 -2.17
C TYR A 98 -10.82 -17.42 -2.36
N GLY A 99 -11.30 -17.46 -3.60
CA GLY A 99 -12.73 -17.46 -3.89
C GLY A 99 -13.49 -18.65 -3.29
N ARG A 100 -12.93 -19.86 -3.34
CA ARG A 100 -13.53 -21.05 -2.70
C ARG A 100 -13.58 -20.94 -1.18
N GLN A 101 -12.52 -20.42 -0.56
CA GLN A 101 -12.49 -20.22 0.89
C GLN A 101 -13.52 -19.18 1.34
N LEU A 102 -13.67 -18.09 0.60
CA LEU A 102 -14.68 -17.07 0.87
C LEU A 102 -16.10 -17.64 0.74
N LEU A 103 -16.37 -18.42 -0.32
CA LEU A 103 -17.67 -19.09 -0.50
C LEU A 103 -17.98 -20.03 0.67
N GLN A 104 -17.06 -20.90 1.06
CA GLN A 104 -17.26 -21.79 2.21
C GLN A 104 -17.53 -21.03 3.51
N ARG A 105 -16.88 -19.87 3.71
CA ARG A 105 -17.13 -19.03 4.87
C ARG A 105 -18.54 -18.43 4.82
N LEU A 106 -18.95 -17.91 3.67
CA LEU A 106 -20.29 -17.36 3.48
C LEU A 106 -21.37 -18.43 3.65
N GLU A 107 -21.17 -19.64 3.14
CA GLU A 107 -22.09 -20.77 3.33
C GLU A 107 -22.24 -21.12 4.82
N ARG A 108 -21.14 -21.15 5.58
CA ARG A 108 -21.17 -21.39 7.04
C ARG A 108 -21.90 -20.28 7.78
N GLU A 109 -21.65 -19.02 7.44
CA GLU A 109 -22.36 -17.89 8.04
C GLU A 109 -23.84 -17.89 7.67
N ASN A 110 -24.19 -18.23 6.42
CA ASN A 110 -25.58 -18.34 5.99
C ASN A 110 -26.30 -19.47 6.74
N ALA A 111 -25.67 -20.64 6.88
CA ALA A 111 -26.22 -21.74 7.69
C ALA A 111 -26.42 -21.34 9.16
N ARG A 112 -25.51 -20.54 9.75
CA ARG A 112 -25.67 -19.98 11.10
C ARG A 112 -26.84 -19.00 11.18
N LEU A 113 -27.00 -18.13 10.18
CA LEU A 113 -28.12 -17.19 10.13
C LEU A 113 -29.45 -17.93 9.96
N GLU A 114 -29.52 -18.96 9.12
CA GLU A 114 -30.70 -19.81 8.97
C GLU A 114 -31.04 -20.50 10.30
N ALA A 115 -30.05 -21.10 10.98
CA ALA A 115 -30.26 -21.72 12.29
C ALA A 115 -30.71 -20.69 13.35
N ALA A 116 -30.17 -19.46 13.31
CA ALA A 116 -30.60 -18.39 14.19
C ALA A 116 -32.05 -17.95 13.90
N LEU A 117 -32.46 -17.88 12.63
CA LEU A 117 -33.83 -17.60 12.24
C LEU A 117 -34.78 -18.73 12.67
N GLU A 118 -34.39 -19.98 12.51
CA GLU A 118 -35.14 -21.13 13.01
C GLU A 118 -35.30 -21.09 14.53
N TRP A 119 -34.23 -20.76 15.25
CA TRP A 119 -34.28 -20.57 16.70
C TRP A 119 -35.20 -19.42 17.08
N ARG A 120 -35.13 -18.27 16.40
CA ARG A 120 -36.03 -17.13 16.62
C ARG A 120 -37.50 -17.49 16.43
N ARG A 121 -37.83 -18.39 15.48
CA ARG A 121 -39.22 -18.90 15.34
C ARG A 121 -39.66 -19.77 16.52
N ARG A 122 -38.72 -20.46 17.18
CA ARG A 122 -38.98 -21.35 18.34
C ARG A 122 -38.80 -20.65 19.68
N GLU A 123 -38.23 -19.45 19.69
CA GLU A 123 -38.06 -18.59 20.86
C GLU A 123 -39.32 -18.45 21.73
N PRO A 124 -40.54 -18.20 21.19
CA PRO A 124 -41.73 -18.09 22.03
C PRO A 124 -42.08 -19.40 22.75
N VAL A 125 -41.86 -20.55 22.11
CA VAL A 125 -42.10 -21.88 22.73
C VAL A 125 -41.09 -22.14 23.84
N PHE A 126 -39.82 -21.76 23.62
CA PHE A 126 -38.78 -21.83 24.64
C PHE A 126 -39.13 -20.95 25.86
N TRP A 127 -39.55 -19.71 25.64
CA TRP A 127 -39.95 -18.83 26.74
C TRP A 127 -41.22 -19.29 27.45
N GLN A 128 -42.22 -19.77 26.71
CA GLN A 128 -43.42 -20.37 27.30
C GLN A 128 -43.07 -21.59 28.18
N TRP A 129 -42.15 -22.45 27.74
CA TRP A 129 -41.65 -23.54 28.55
C TRP A 129 -40.87 -23.02 29.77
N MET A 130 -40.01 -22.02 29.60
CA MET A 130 -39.28 -21.39 30.71
C MET A 130 -40.24 -20.81 31.77
N ASP A 131 -41.34 -20.18 31.36
CA ASP A 131 -42.36 -19.67 32.27
C ASP A 131 -43.00 -20.82 33.08
N THR A 132 -43.24 -21.98 32.46
CA THR A 132 -43.72 -23.17 33.18
C THR A 132 -42.69 -23.73 34.18
N VAL A 133 -41.40 -23.73 33.82
CA VAL A 133 -40.30 -24.21 34.68
C VAL A 133 -40.06 -23.25 35.84
N LEU A 134 -40.19 -21.94 35.61
CA LEU A 134 -40.09 -20.91 36.62
C LEU A 134 -41.36 -20.79 37.49
N GLY A 135 -42.38 -21.63 37.24
CA GLY A 135 -43.63 -21.65 38.00
C GLY A 135 -44.56 -20.47 37.71
N ALA A 136 -44.32 -19.72 36.63
CA ALA A 136 -45.11 -18.59 36.20
C ALA A 136 -46.13 -19.01 35.12
N CYS A 137 -47.11 -19.82 35.49
CA CYS A 137 -48.40 -19.80 34.78
C CYS A 137 -49.45 -19.26 35.75
N PRO A 138 -50.16 -18.16 35.44
CA PRO A 138 -51.42 -17.90 36.10
C PRO A 138 -52.44 -18.96 35.60
N PRO A 139 -53.34 -19.46 36.46
CA PRO A 139 -54.51 -20.17 35.98
C PRO A 139 -55.36 -19.22 35.14
N GLU A 140 -55.94 -19.73 34.07
CA GLU A 140 -56.77 -18.97 33.15
C GLU A 140 -57.89 -18.18 33.87
N ALA A 141 -58.16 -16.99 33.32
CA ALA A 141 -59.33 -16.14 33.58
C ALA A 141 -59.50 -15.58 35.00
N SER A 142 -58.83 -14.46 35.26
CA SER A 142 -59.43 -13.31 35.93
C SER A 142 -58.66 -12.04 35.54
N GLN A 143 -59.40 -10.95 35.41
CA GLN A 143 -59.00 -9.62 34.93
C GLN A 143 -57.59 -9.18 35.39
N PRO A 144 -56.88 -8.36 34.60
CA PRO A 144 -55.58 -7.86 34.99
C PRO A 144 -55.76 -6.90 36.17
N ALA A 145 -55.56 -7.41 37.39
CA ALA A 145 -55.22 -6.56 38.53
C ALA A 145 -53.77 -6.11 38.31
N PHE A 146 -53.61 -5.11 37.44
CA PHE A 146 -52.41 -4.29 37.38
C PHE A 146 -52.07 -3.86 38.80
N VAL A 147 -50.92 -4.30 39.30
CA VAL A 147 -50.30 -3.72 40.49
C VAL A 147 -49.58 -2.46 40.02
N PRO A 148 -50.09 -1.24 40.28
CA PRO A 148 -49.60 -0.02 39.63
C PRO A 148 -48.18 0.38 40.10
N GLY A 149 -47.80 0.05 41.33
CA GLY A 149 -46.64 0.68 41.97
C GLY A 149 -45.26 0.28 41.45
N ALA A 150 -45.08 -0.95 40.93
CA ALA A 150 -43.76 -1.39 40.45
C ALA A 150 -43.43 -0.91 39.03
N GLN A 151 -44.46 -0.63 38.23
CA GLN A 151 -44.33 -0.15 36.85
C GLN A 151 -44.20 1.38 36.81
N GLU A 152 -44.82 2.09 37.76
CA GLU A 152 -44.66 3.53 37.96
C GLU A 152 -43.24 3.88 38.40
N HIS A 153 -42.66 3.18 39.39
CA HIS A 153 -41.29 3.43 39.83
C HIS A 153 -40.25 3.21 38.72
N ARG A 154 -40.41 2.14 37.92
CA ARG A 154 -39.55 1.86 36.76
C ARG A 154 -39.75 2.86 35.62
N ALA A 155 -40.97 3.36 35.44
CA ALA A 155 -41.26 4.40 34.45
C ALA A 155 -40.66 5.75 34.86
N ASP A 156 -40.69 6.08 36.14
CA ASP A 156 -40.08 7.29 36.70
C ASP A 156 -38.54 7.25 36.61
N GLU A 157 -37.92 6.10 36.89
CA GLU A 157 -36.48 5.91 36.70
C GLU A 157 -36.07 6.03 35.22
N LEU A 158 -36.86 5.47 34.30
CA LEU A 158 -36.62 5.59 32.86
C LEU A 158 -36.84 7.02 32.36
N ALA A 159 -37.81 7.75 32.92
CA ALA A 159 -38.04 9.16 32.62
C ALA A 159 -36.87 10.04 33.11
N LEU A 160 -36.32 9.73 34.29
CA LEU A 160 -35.15 10.41 34.85
C LEU A 160 -33.92 10.18 33.97
N LEU A 161 -33.64 8.92 33.61
CA LEU A 161 -32.53 8.56 32.73
C LEU A 161 -32.68 9.17 31.32
N ALA A 162 -33.90 9.23 30.78
CA ALA A 162 -34.16 9.87 29.50
C ALA A 162 -33.90 11.38 29.56
N TRP A 163 -34.22 12.02 30.69
CA TRP A 163 -33.95 13.44 30.92
C TRP A 163 -32.44 13.70 31.07
N GLU A 164 -31.72 12.87 31.84
CA GLU A 164 -30.27 12.94 32.00
C GLU A 164 -29.51 12.73 30.69
N LEU A 165 -29.90 11.74 29.88
CA LEU A 165 -29.31 11.52 28.56
C LEU A 165 -29.55 12.70 27.62
N ARG A 166 -30.71 13.34 27.72
CA ARG A 166 -31.03 14.52 26.92
C ARG A 166 -30.22 15.74 27.36
N ALA A 167 -30.03 15.94 28.67
CA ALA A 167 -29.17 16.98 29.21
C ALA A 167 -27.70 16.78 28.75
N LEU A 168 -27.18 15.56 28.87
CA LEU A 168 -25.83 15.20 28.38
C LEU A 168 -25.67 15.41 26.87
N GLN A 169 -26.69 15.10 26.08
CA GLN A 169 -26.66 15.32 24.64
C GLN A 169 -26.56 16.82 24.30
N GLU A 170 -27.29 17.67 25.02
CA GLU A 170 -27.23 19.12 24.85
C GLU A 170 -25.89 19.71 25.30
N GLU A 171 -25.33 19.24 26.41
CA GLU A 171 -23.98 19.63 26.86
C GLU A 171 -22.90 19.25 25.84
N LEU A 172 -22.97 18.05 25.27
CA LEU A 172 -22.05 17.61 24.21
C LEU A 172 -22.21 18.43 22.93
N ARG A 173 -23.44 18.77 22.55
CA ARG A 173 -23.70 19.66 21.40
C ARG A 173 -23.10 21.04 21.63
N ALA A 174 -23.36 21.65 22.79
CA ALA A 174 -22.81 22.95 23.16
C ALA A 174 -21.28 22.94 23.19
N ALA A 175 -20.66 21.90 23.75
CA ALA A 175 -19.20 21.75 23.77
C ALA A 175 -18.61 21.57 22.35
N ALA A 176 -19.27 20.80 21.49
CA ALA A 176 -18.86 20.61 20.10
C ALA A 176 -19.00 21.91 19.28
N GLU A 177 -20.07 22.67 19.50
CA GLU A 177 -20.29 23.97 18.87
C GLU A 177 -19.28 25.01 19.34
N ALA A 178 -18.98 25.06 20.65
CA ALA A 178 -17.93 25.92 21.20
C ALA A 178 -16.56 25.59 20.61
N ARG A 179 -16.21 24.30 20.48
CA ARG A 179 -14.96 23.87 19.83
C ARG A 179 -14.92 24.23 18.35
N ARG A 180 -16.03 24.06 17.62
CA ARG A 180 -16.15 24.46 16.21
C ARG A 180 -16.03 25.97 16.05
N ALA A 181 -16.66 26.76 16.91
CA ALA A 181 -16.56 28.22 16.90
C ALA A 181 -15.14 28.70 17.22
N ALA A 182 -14.48 28.09 18.21
CA ALA A 182 -13.09 28.39 18.55
C ALA A 182 -12.13 28.05 17.40
N TRP A 183 -12.32 26.89 16.75
CA TRP A 183 -11.56 26.52 15.56
C TRP A 183 -11.81 27.48 14.39
N ALA A 184 -13.08 27.82 14.12
CA ALA A 184 -13.43 28.77 13.06
C ALA A 184 -12.90 30.19 13.33
N ALA A 185 -12.83 30.63 14.58
CA ALA A 185 -12.20 31.90 14.96
C ALA A 185 -10.67 31.84 14.74
N ARG A 186 -10.03 30.72 15.07
CA ARG A 186 -8.59 30.50 14.85
C ARG A 186 -8.22 30.47 13.36
N VAL A 187 -9.07 29.90 12.52
CA VAL A 187 -8.89 29.86 11.05
C VAL A 187 -9.21 31.22 10.42
N ARG A 188 -10.25 31.92 10.87
CA ARG A 188 -10.58 33.27 10.37
C ARG A 188 -9.50 34.31 10.71
N GLY A 189 -8.72 34.11 11.77
CA GLY A 189 -7.54 34.93 12.06
C GLY A 189 -6.36 34.74 11.09
N GLN A 190 -6.41 33.74 10.19
CA GLN A 190 -5.38 33.41 9.20
C GLN A 190 -5.85 33.59 7.74
N GLY A 191 -7.08 34.11 7.54
CA GLY A 191 -7.79 34.17 6.25
C GLY A 191 -7.10 34.94 5.11
N PRO A 192 -6.56 36.17 5.31
CA PRO A 192 -6.04 36.93 4.17
C PRO A 192 -4.73 36.36 3.60
N ASP A 193 -3.83 35.86 4.45
CA ASP A 193 -2.54 35.30 4.02
C ASP A 193 -2.71 33.92 3.37
N TRP A 194 -3.68 33.12 3.84
CA TRP A 194 -4.01 31.83 3.24
C TRP A 194 -4.66 32.00 1.86
N ASP A 195 -5.62 32.93 1.73
CA ASP A 195 -6.28 33.23 0.47
C ASP A 195 -5.33 33.86 -0.56
N ALA A 196 -4.31 34.61 -0.12
CA ALA A 196 -3.26 35.13 -0.96
C ALA A 196 -2.26 34.04 -1.39
N ALA A 197 -1.84 33.17 -0.47
CA ALA A 197 -0.97 32.03 -0.79
C ALA A 197 -1.66 31.01 -1.73
N GLN A 198 -2.97 30.79 -1.55
CA GLN A 198 -3.77 29.94 -2.43
C GLN A 198 -3.93 30.54 -3.82
N ARG A 199 -4.14 31.87 -3.94
CA ARG A 199 -4.14 32.53 -5.25
C ARG A 199 -2.77 32.51 -5.92
N ALA A 200 -1.70 32.80 -5.19
CA ALA A 200 -0.34 32.78 -5.73
C ALA A 200 0.06 31.39 -6.24
N THR A 201 -0.36 30.33 -5.55
CA THR A 201 -0.12 28.94 -6.00
C THR A 201 -0.96 28.59 -7.23
N GLN A 202 -2.22 29.01 -7.31
CA GLN A 202 -3.04 28.82 -8.51
C GLN A 202 -2.49 29.56 -9.73
N GLU A 203 -2.03 30.80 -9.55
CA GLU A 203 -1.40 31.61 -10.60
C GLU A 203 -0.09 31.01 -11.08
N ALA A 204 0.77 30.54 -10.16
CA ALA A 204 2.02 29.85 -10.51
C ALA A 204 1.77 28.57 -11.32
N VAL A 205 0.77 27.77 -10.92
CA VAL A 205 0.37 26.55 -11.65
C VAL A 205 -0.17 26.91 -13.04
N ALA A 206 -0.98 27.97 -13.16
CA ALA A 206 -1.49 28.41 -14.46
C ALA A 206 -0.37 28.88 -15.41
N GLN A 207 0.65 29.58 -14.87
CA GLN A 207 1.81 30.02 -15.64
C GLN A 207 2.68 28.84 -16.12
N GLU A 208 2.92 27.84 -15.27
CA GLU A 208 3.65 26.62 -15.65
C GLU A 208 2.90 25.81 -16.72
N LEU A 209 1.58 25.68 -16.59
CA LEU A 209 0.76 25.03 -17.61
C LEU A 209 0.77 25.78 -18.95
N ALA A 210 0.76 27.12 -18.92
CA ALA A 210 0.89 27.93 -20.13
C ALA A 210 2.29 27.78 -20.76
N ALA A 211 3.35 27.74 -19.95
CA ALA A 211 4.72 27.53 -20.43
C ALA A 211 4.90 26.14 -21.08
N LEU A 212 4.32 25.10 -20.49
CA LEU A 212 4.32 23.74 -21.04
C LEU A 212 3.56 23.65 -22.36
N ARG A 213 2.39 24.29 -22.47
CA ARG A 213 1.62 24.36 -23.73
C ARG A 213 2.41 25.06 -24.83
N GLN A 214 3.03 26.20 -24.53
CA GLN A 214 3.85 26.91 -25.51
C GLN A 214 5.14 26.17 -25.89
N ALA A 215 5.73 25.38 -24.99
CA ALA A 215 6.88 24.53 -25.29
C ALA A 215 6.49 23.37 -26.22
N TRP A 216 5.29 22.81 -26.02
CA TRP A 216 4.71 21.79 -26.88
C TRP A 216 4.43 22.32 -28.29
N GLU A 217 3.85 23.52 -28.40
CA GLU A 217 3.54 24.15 -29.69
C GLU A 217 4.81 24.57 -30.46
N ARG A 218 5.82 25.10 -29.75
CA ARG A 218 7.14 25.45 -30.36
C ARG A 218 7.95 24.22 -30.80
N GLY A 219 7.73 23.05 -30.19
CA GLY A 219 8.36 21.79 -30.60
C GLY A 219 7.75 21.16 -31.86
N GLY A 220 6.65 21.70 -32.40
CA GLY A 220 5.92 21.15 -33.54
C GLY A 220 6.40 21.59 -34.92
N GLY A 221 7.35 22.53 -35.01
CA GLY A 221 7.69 23.17 -36.29
C GLY A 221 9.18 23.33 -36.50
N LEU A 222 9.90 22.25 -36.83
CA LEU A 222 11.06 22.22 -37.74
C LEU A 222 11.62 20.78 -37.84
N ALA A 223 11.53 20.23 -39.05
CA ALA A 223 12.30 19.11 -39.64
C ALA A 223 11.84 17.64 -39.48
N GLN A 224 11.24 17.15 -40.57
CA GLN A 224 11.31 15.80 -41.20
C GLN A 224 10.50 14.60 -40.64
N PRO A 225 9.97 13.74 -41.54
CA PRO A 225 8.95 12.74 -41.25
C PRO A 225 9.55 11.43 -40.75
N HIS A 226 10.05 11.42 -39.52
CA HIS A 226 10.32 10.17 -38.81
C HIS A 226 9.56 10.25 -37.49
N GLY A 227 8.56 9.37 -37.34
CA GLY A 227 7.62 9.37 -36.22
C GLY A 227 8.27 9.19 -34.84
N PRO A 228 7.46 9.33 -33.77
CA PRO A 228 7.90 9.56 -32.40
C PRO A 228 8.38 8.25 -31.75
N HIS A 229 9.61 7.82 -32.02
CA HIS A 229 10.12 6.58 -31.46
C HIS A 229 11.54 6.77 -30.90
N GLY A 230 11.65 6.67 -29.57
CA GLY A 230 12.92 6.49 -28.88
C GLY A 230 13.60 5.16 -29.25
N PRO A 231 14.85 4.92 -28.79
CA PRO A 231 15.78 3.94 -29.37
C PRO A 231 15.36 2.46 -29.31
N HIS A 232 14.21 2.11 -28.73
CA HIS A 232 13.74 0.73 -28.62
C HIS A 232 12.26 0.62 -29.03
N ARG A 233 12.01 0.23 -30.28
CA ARG A 233 10.68 -0.08 -30.81
C ARG A 233 10.50 -1.60 -30.85
N LEU A 234 9.46 -2.12 -30.20
CA LEU A 234 8.97 -3.47 -30.45
C LEU A 234 8.07 -3.44 -31.69
N VAL A 235 8.46 -4.17 -32.74
CA VAL A 235 7.69 -4.34 -33.97
C VAL A 235 7.14 -5.76 -34.01
N ARG A 236 5.84 -5.92 -34.23
CA ARG A 236 5.24 -7.21 -34.54
C ARG A 236 5.60 -7.53 -36.00
N SER A 237 6.50 -8.49 -36.21
CA SER A 237 6.84 -8.96 -37.56
C SER A 237 5.65 -9.74 -38.10
N GLU A 238 5.06 -9.27 -39.19
CA GLU A 238 4.24 -10.14 -40.03
C GLU A 238 5.14 -11.19 -40.67
N ALA A 239 4.59 -12.38 -40.85
CA ALA A 239 5.31 -13.55 -41.31
C ALA A 239 5.92 -13.28 -42.69
N GLY A 240 7.24 -13.48 -42.79
CA GLY A 240 7.97 -13.48 -44.04
C GLY A 240 8.57 -12.13 -44.40
N LEU A 241 9.74 -11.82 -43.84
CA LEU A 241 10.89 -11.24 -44.55
C LEU A 241 12.10 -11.25 -43.58
N LEU A 242 13.23 -11.69 -44.14
CA LEU A 242 14.49 -12.10 -43.50
C LEU A 242 14.90 -11.33 -42.23
N ALA A 243 15.08 -12.10 -41.15
CA ALA A 243 15.51 -11.67 -39.83
C ALA A 243 16.98 -11.21 -39.81
N GLY A 244 17.23 -10.00 -39.30
CA GLY A 244 18.48 -9.74 -38.57
C GLY A 244 18.47 -10.53 -37.25
N PRO A 245 19.62 -10.74 -36.58
CA PRO A 245 19.68 -11.45 -35.31
C PRO A 245 19.07 -10.59 -34.19
N GLY A 246 17.74 -10.47 -34.20
CA GLY A 246 16.95 -9.95 -33.11
C GLY A 246 17.00 -10.97 -31.99
N LEU A 247 17.78 -10.67 -30.96
CA LEU A 247 17.83 -11.47 -29.73
C LEU A 247 16.40 -11.63 -29.21
N ARG A 248 15.95 -12.88 -29.13
CA ARG A 248 14.58 -13.20 -28.74
C ARG A 248 14.43 -12.73 -27.30
N ALA A 249 13.42 -11.92 -27.01
CA ALA A 249 13.19 -11.35 -25.67
C ALA A 249 13.21 -12.43 -24.56
N ALA A 250 12.84 -13.67 -24.88
CA ALA A 250 12.93 -14.82 -23.99
C ALA A 250 14.38 -15.15 -23.52
N GLU A 251 15.38 -15.00 -24.39
CA GLU A 251 16.80 -15.24 -24.08
C GLU A 251 17.33 -14.17 -23.13
N VAL A 252 16.97 -12.90 -23.37
CA VAL A 252 17.33 -11.77 -22.48
C VAL A 252 16.65 -11.91 -21.13
N ILE A 253 15.36 -12.28 -21.10
CA ILE A 253 14.64 -12.55 -19.85
C ILE A 253 15.28 -13.72 -19.10
N GLY A 254 15.69 -14.78 -19.81
CA GLY A 254 16.42 -15.91 -19.21
C GLY A 254 17.76 -15.49 -18.61
N ALA A 255 18.55 -14.71 -19.34
CA ALA A 255 19.83 -14.19 -18.88
C ALA A 255 19.68 -13.29 -17.63
N LEU A 256 18.70 -12.38 -17.65
CA LEU A 256 18.42 -11.51 -16.50
C LEU A 256 17.96 -12.30 -15.27
N ARG A 257 17.11 -13.31 -15.45
CA ARG A 257 16.71 -14.21 -14.34
C ARG A 257 17.89 -15.00 -13.78
N SER A 258 18.80 -15.45 -14.64
CA SER A 258 20.01 -16.13 -14.18
C SER A 258 20.95 -15.21 -13.39
N GLN A 259 21.04 -13.94 -13.79
CA GLN A 259 21.82 -12.92 -13.09
C GLN A 259 21.17 -12.53 -11.76
N GLU A 260 19.84 -12.41 -11.71
CA GLU A 260 19.07 -12.19 -10.48
C GLU A 260 19.31 -13.33 -9.49
N ALA A 261 19.16 -14.59 -9.91
CA ALA A 261 19.42 -15.75 -9.05
C ALA A 261 20.86 -15.78 -8.52
N CYS A 262 21.86 -15.42 -9.35
CA CYS A 262 23.25 -15.31 -8.92
C CYS A 262 23.44 -14.23 -7.83
N LEU A 263 22.82 -13.06 -8.04
CA LEU A 263 22.88 -11.96 -7.07
C LEU A 263 22.19 -12.33 -5.75
N GLU A 264 21.05 -13.02 -5.80
CA GLU A 264 20.35 -13.53 -4.62
C GLU A 264 21.24 -14.47 -3.80
N VAL A 265 21.91 -15.42 -4.46
CA VAL A 265 22.85 -16.33 -3.80
C VAL A 265 23.99 -15.56 -3.15
N THR A 266 24.59 -14.57 -3.83
CA THR A 266 25.66 -13.75 -3.24
C THR A 266 25.18 -12.92 -2.04
N LEU A 267 23.95 -12.40 -2.09
CA LEU A 267 23.34 -11.65 -1.00
C LEU A 267 23.10 -12.55 0.22
N CYS A 268 22.55 -13.75 0.02
CA CYS A 268 22.40 -14.74 1.09
C CYS A 268 23.75 -15.11 1.73
N GLN A 269 24.80 -15.29 0.92
CA GLN A 269 26.15 -15.57 1.43
C GLN A 269 26.71 -14.40 2.24
N LEU A 270 26.58 -13.17 1.76
CA LEU A 270 27.03 -11.96 2.49
C LEU A 270 26.26 -11.76 3.78
N GLN A 271 24.94 -11.94 3.77
CA GLN A 271 24.13 -11.90 4.98
C GLN A 271 24.54 -12.99 5.97
N GLY A 272 24.84 -14.21 5.50
CA GLY A 272 25.38 -15.29 6.31
C GLY A 272 26.71 -14.92 6.96
N ARG A 273 27.65 -14.35 6.19
CA ARG A 273 28.93 -13.85 6.72
C ARG A 273 28.75 -12.74 7.75
N CYS A 274 27.88 -11.77 7.48
CA CYS A 274 27.56 -10.70 8.43
C CYS A 274 26.98 -11.28 9.73
N ARG A 275 26.06 -12.26 9.65
CA ARG A 275 25.51 -12.93 10.84
C ARG A 275 26.58 -13.67 11.64
N GLN A 276 27.51 -14.35 10.95
CA GLN A 276 28.62 -15.07 11.60
C GLN A 276 29.60 -14.10 12.28
N GLU A 277 29.97 -13.00 11.63
CA GLU A 277 30.82 -11.97 12.24
C GLU A 277 30.11 -11.28 13.42
N LEU A 278 28.82 -10.99 13.29
CA LEU A 278 28.03 -10.44 14.39
C LEU A 278 27.94 -11.41 15.57
N ALA A 279 27.75 -12.72 15.32
CA ALA A 279 27.76 -13.74 16.36
C ALA A 279 29.13 -13.86 17.05
N ARG A 280 30.23 -13.77 16.28
CA ARG A 280 31.61 -13.75 16.80
C ARG A 280 31.85 -12.53 17.70
N LEU A 281 31.43 -11.34 17.27
CA LEU A 281 31.54 -10.11 18.04
C LEU A 281 30.66 -10.13 19.29
N ALA A 282 29.44 -10.66 19.19
CA ALA A 282 28.53 -10.82 20.33
C ALA A 282 29.08 -11.81 21.37
N GLY A 283 29.71 -12.91 20.93
CA GLY A 283 30.36 -13.87 21.83
C GLY A 283 31.60 -13.33 22.54
N ALA A 284 32.26 -12.31 21.98
CA ALA A 284 33.44 -11.67 22.57
C ALA A 284 33.11 -10.55 23.58
N ALA A 285 31.87 -10.08 23.64
CA ALA A 285 31.44 -8.97 24.49
C ALA A 285 30.23 -9.35 25.37
N PRO A 286 30.43 -9.86 26.60
CA PRO A 286 29.32 -10.15 27.49
C PRO A 286 28.63 -8.84 27.92
N GLY A 287 27.39 -8.62 27.46
CA GLY A 287 26.54 -7.49 27.88
C GLY A 287 25.72 -6.80 26.78
N LEU A 288 25.94 -7.09 25.50
CA LEU A 288 25.13 -6.51 24.40
C LEU A 288 23.97 -7.44 24.00
N ILE A 289 22.74 -6.93 24.09
CA ILE A 289 21.53 -7.56 23.55
C ILE A 289 21.36 -7.11 22.10
N TRP A 290 21.47 -8.06 21.16
CA TRP A 290 21.26 -7.80 19.74
C TRP A 290 19.82 -8.17 19.34
N ILE A 291 19.10 -7.19 18.78
CA ILE A 291 17.75 -7.40 18.24
C ILE A 291 17.89 -7.60 16.72
N PRO A 292 17.69 -8.82 16.19
CA PRO A 292 17.71 -9.03 14.74
C PRO A 292 16.48 -8.35 14.10
N PRO A 293 16.60 -7.83 12.87
CA PRO A 293 15.44 -7.32 12.14
C PRO A 293 14.46 -8.47 11.85
N PRO A 294 13.14 -8.19 11.85
CA PRO A 294 12.12 -9.20 11.59
C PRO A 294 12.35 -9.83 10.21
N GLY A 295 12.43 -11.16 10.18
CA GLY A 295 12.63 -11.92 8.95
C GLY A 295 11.47 -11.71 7.97
N ARG A 296 11.82 -11.56 6.68
CA ARG A 296 10.90 -11.83 5.58
C ARG A 296 10.84 -13.32 5.30
#